data_AF-A0A9P3IVB4-F1
#
_entry.id   AF-A0A9P3IVB4-F1
#
_cell.length_a   1.000
_cell.length_b   1.000
_cell.length_c   1.000
_cell.angle_alpha   90.00
_cell.angle_beta   90.00
_cell.angle_gamma   90.00
#
_symmetry.space_group_name_H-M   'P 1'
#
loop_
_entity.id
_entity.type
_entity.pdbx_description
1 polymer ?
#
loop_
_entity_poly.entity_id
_entity_poly.type
_entity_poly.pdbx_seq_one_letter_code
_entity_poly.pdbx_strand_id
1 'polypeptide(L)'
;MAWIAIVFALSSLFAAVHAEPREVTISSAIKLVHDRLKHRLHSHEVSYGSGSGQQSVTGFQGGDDGNSYWIVRCPNNAVCEPGQTLGEGAVFRLQHMKTRRWLHSHLHASPLSNNLEVSAYGDDNQSDTGDHWRLEIEGRGSVWLRDQKVRLQHVDTEGYLHSHNKQYGRPIAGQYEICALQRKSPENIWKATEGVYFPATTEVQSD
;
A
#
# COMPACT_ATOMS: atom_id res chain seq x y z
N MET A 1 55.92 47.12 13.49
CA MET A 1 55.63 45.68 13.72
C MET A 1 54.11 45.53 13.83
N ALA A 2 53.41 45.47 12.70
CA ALA A 2 51.95 45.32 12.67
C ALA A 2 51.62 43.83 12.58
N TRP A 3 50.88 43.31 13.55
CA TRP A 3 50.38 41.92 13.55
C TRP A 3 48.98 41.92 12.94
N ILE A 4 48.83 41.27 11.78
CA ILE A 4 47.53 41.02 11.16
C ILE A 4 46.92 39.79 11.84
N ALA A 5 45.85 39.98 12.59
CA ALA A 5 45.05 38.89 13.11
C ALA A 5 44.08 38.41 12.03
N ILE A 6 44.34 37.21 11.50
CA ILE A 6 43.43 36.54 10.56
C ILE A 6 42.32 35.88 11.39
N VAL A 7 41.11 36.41 11.30
CA VAL A 7 39.91 35.81 11.88
C VAL A 7 39.42 34.72 10.93
N PHE A 8 39.59 33.45 11.32
CA PHE A 8 38.93 32.34 10.65
C PHE A 8 37.47 32.28 11.11
N ALA A 9 36.56 32.72 10.25
CA ALA A 9 35.14 32.45 10.41
C ALA A 9 34.90 30.96 10.09
N LEU A 10 34.68 30.13 11.12
CA LEU A 10 34.10 28.81 10.93
C LEU A 10 32.65 28.99 10.49
N SER A 11 32.38 28.83 9.19
CA SER A 11 31.01 28.66 8.71
C SER A 11 30.54 27.27 9.12
N SER A 12 29.67 27.23 10.13
CA SER A 12 28.92 26.02 10.46
C SER A 12 27.95 25.71 9.31
N LEU A 13 28.36 24.84 8.38
CA LEU A 13 27.43 24.17 7.48
C LEU A 13 26.57 23.23 8.32
N PHE A 14 25.41 23.70 8.77
CA PHE A 14 24.32 22.80 9.11
C PHE A 14 23.84 22.19 7.79
N ALA A 15 24.31 20.99 7.47
CA ALA A 15 23.62 20.16 6.51
C ALA A 15 22.21 19.94 7.07
N ALA A 16 21.20 20.53 6.44
CA ALA A 16 19.82 20.17 6.71
C ALA A 16 19.70 18.68 6.42
N VAL A 17 19.65 17.87 7.47
CA VAL A 17 19.22 16.47 7.35
C VAL A 17 17.77 16.57 6.93
N HIS A 18 17.50 16.47 5.63
CA HIS A 18 16.16 16.29 5.13
C HIS A 18 15.62 15.02 5.78
N ALA A 19 14.66 15.17 6.70
CA ALA A 19 13.99 14.03 7.27
C ALA A 19 13.32 13.27 6.13
N GLU A 20 13.65 11.99 5.99
CA GLU A 20 13.02 11.10 5.01
C GLU A 20 11.48 11.20 5.13
N PRO A 21 10.74 11.35 4.02
CA PRO A 21 9.27 11.42 4.06
C PRO A 21 8.70 10.21 4.79
N ARG A 22 7.94 10.47 5.86
CA ARG A 22 7.37 9.43 6.72
C ARG A 22 5.94 9.09 6.34
N GLU A 23 5.25 10.02 5.71
CA GLU A 23 3.85 9.89 5.32
C GLU A 23 3.70 8.99 4.09
N VAL A 24 2.67 8.14 4.10
CA VAL A 24 2.18 7.49 2.90
C VAL A 24 1.23 8.46 2.20
N THR A 25 1.60 8.88 0.99
CA THR A 25 0.88 9.91 0.25
C THR A 25 0.36 9.39 -1.09
N ILE A 26 -0.64 10.07 -1.65
CA ILE A 26 -1.13 9.85 -3.00
C ILE A 26 0.04 9.90 -4.00
N SER A 27 0.00 9.01 -4.98
CA SER A 27 1.02 8.74 -6.00
C SER A 27 2.28 8.04 -5.50
N SER A 28 2.44 7.80 -4.19
CA SER A 28 3.55 6.98 -3.69
C SER A 28 3.45 5.52 -4.16
N ALA A 29 4.59 4.92 -4.48
CA ALA A 29 4.70 3.50 -4.80
C ALA A 29 5.19 2.75 -3.56
N ILE A 30 4.40 1.82 -3.04
CA ILE A 30 4.66 1.13 -1.77
C ILE A 30 4.66 -0.39 -1.95
N LYS A 31 5.42 -1.09 -1.10
CA LYS A 31 5.23 -2.50 -0.80
C LYS A 31 4.45 -2.63 0.49
N LEU A 32 3.31 -3.30 0.42
CA LEU A 32 2.45 -3.57 1.56
C LEU A 32 2.82 -4.93 2.17
N VAL A 33 3.23 -4.95 3.43
CA VAL A 33 3.81 -6.11 4.10
C VAL A 33 2.89 -6.63 5.16
N HIS A 34 2.61 -7.92 5.11
CA HIS A 34 1.81 -8.58 6.12
C HIS A 34 2.56 -8.64 7.45
N ASP A 35 2.01 -8.11 8.54
CA ASP A 35 2.76 -7.87 9.78
C ASP A 35 3.29 -9.17 10.42
N ARG A 36 2.57 -10.29 10.33
CA ARG A 36 3.02 -11.56 10.94
C ARG A 36 3.91 -12.37 10.00
N LEU A 37 3.38 -12.73 8.83
CA LEU A 37 4.04 -13.59 7.83
C LEU A 37 5.13 -12.91 6.99
N LYS A 38 5.25 -11.58 7.04
CA LYS A 38 6.30 -10.78 6.39
C LYS A 38 6.39 -10.84 4.86
N HIS A 39 5.51 -11.59 4.20
CA HIS A 39 5.36 -11.51 2.76
C HIS A 39 4.77 -10.17 2.32
N ARG A 40 4.91 -9.87 1.03
CA ARG A 40 4.46 -8.63 0.40
C ARG A 40 3.21 -8.93 -0.41
N LEU A 41 2.27 -7.98 -0.42
CA LEU A 41 1.17 -7.99 -1.37
C LEU A 41 1.75 -7.98 -2.79
N HIS A 42 1.35 -8.95 -3.60
CA HIS A 42 1.99 -9.25 -4.87
C HIS A 42 0.94 -9.65 -5.91
N SER A 43 1.16 -9.28 -7.18
CA SER A 43 0.33 -9.69 -8.30
C SER A 43 1.22 -9.99 -9.53
N HIS A 44 0.68 -10.68 -10.52
CA HIS A 44 1.41 -11.12 -11.72
C HIS A 44 0.43 -11.59 -12.79
N GLU A 45 0.91 -11.91 -13.99
CA GLU A 45 0.07 -12.31 -15.14
C GLU A 45 -0.44 -13.78 -15.07
N VAL A 46 -0.95 -14.18 -13.91
CA VAL A 46 -1.66 -15.45 -13.72
C VAL A 46 -3.05 -15.10 -13.19
N SER A 47 -4.07 -15.73 -13.75
CA SER A 47 -5.45 -15.58 -13.30
C SER A 47 -5.87 -16.73 -12.40
N TYR A 48 -6.85 -16.49 -11.54
CA TYR A 48 -7.51 -17.56 -10.82
C TYR A 48 -8.21 -18.52 -11.79
N GLY A 49 -8.13 -19.83 -11.52
CA GLY A 49 -8.90 -20.84 -12.24
C GLY A 49 -10.31 -21.07 -11.65
N SER A 50 -10.65 -20.35 -10.60
CA SER A 50 -11.91 -20.41 -9.85
C SER A 50 -12.41 -18.99 -9.57
N GLY A 51 -13.54 -18.88 -8.86
CA GLY A 51 -14.07 -17.60 -8.43
C GLY A 51 -14.41 -16.70 -9.62
N SER A 52 -13.83 -15.50 -9.67
CA SER A 52 -14.10 -14.54 -10.75
C SER A 52 -13.32 -14.81 -12.04
N GLY A 53 -12.27 -15.62 -11.98
CA GLY A 53 -11.33 -15.79 -13.10
C GLY A 53 -10.41 -14.58 -13.35
N GLN A 54 -10.42 -13.57 -12.48
CA GLN A 54 -9.58 -12.38 -12.60
C GLN A 54 -8.10 -12.67 -12.23
N GLN A 55 -7.23 -11.68 -12.44
CA GLN A 55 -5.79 -11.79 -12.13
C GLN A 55 -5.59 -12.04 -10.63
N SER A 56 -4.73 -12.99 -10.28
CA SER A 56 -4.53 -13.41 -8.90
C SER A 56 -3.69 -12.42 -8.09
N VAL A 57 -4.05 -12.25 -6.82
CA VAL A 57 -3.29 -11.50 -5.83
C VAL A 57 -2.83 -12.45 -4.73
N THR A 58 -1.57 -12.28 -4.31
CA THR A 58 -0.84 -13.26 -3.52
C THR A 58 0.08 -12.60 -2.50
N GLY A 59 0.52 -13.36 -1.51
CA GLY A 59 1.62 -12.98 -0.62
C GLY A 59 2.94 -13.56 -1.14
N PHE A 60 3.92 -12.72 -1.44
CA PHE A 60 5.24 -13.12 -1.95
C PHE A 60 6.38 -12.83 -0.96
N GLN A 61 7.30 -13.78 -0.76
CA GLN A 61 8.39 -13.65 0.21
C GLN A 61 9.61 -12.86 -0.32
N GLY A 62 9.80 -12.76 -1.63
CA GLY A 62 10.95 -12.05 -2.22
C GLY A 62 10.83 -10.53 -2.05
N GLY A 63 11.67 -9.96 -1.17
CA GLY A 63 11.59 -8.55 -0.78
C GLY A 63 12.01 -7.55 -1.87
N ASP A 64 12.77 -7.98 -2.87
CA ASP A 64 13.28 -7.16 -3.98
C ASP A 64 12.41 -7.22 -5.24
N ASP A 65 11.37 -8.05 -5.27
CA ASP A 65 10.56 -8.25 -6.47
C ASP A 65 9.71 -7.01 -6.84
N GLY A 66 9.75 -6.68 -8.14
CA GLY A 66 9.08 -5.50 -8.70
C GLY A 66 7.56 -5.64 -8.81
N ASN A 67 7.01 -6.87 -8.85
CA ASN A 67 5.56 -7.08 -8.86
C ASN A 67 4.92 -7.00 -7.46
N SER A 68 5.70 -6.55 -6.47
CA SER A 68 5.21 -6.21 -5.13
C SER A 68 4.95 -4.70 -4.95
N TYR A 69 5.18 -3.88 -5.98
CA TYR A 69 4.91 -2.44 -5.93
C TYR A 69 3.46 -2.11 -6.30
N TRP A 70 2.84 -1.31 -5.44
CA TRP A 70 1.49 -0.78 -5.62
C TRP A 70 1.51 0.74 -5.49
N ILE A 71 0.87 1.42 -6.43
CA ILE A 71 0.74 2.88 -6.43
C ILE A 71 -0.51 3.27 -5.67
N VAL A 72 -0.37 4.13 -4.68
CA VAL A 72 -1.48 4.71 -3.92
C VAL A 72 -2.19 5.74 -4.80
N ARG A 73 -3.50 5.53 -5.02
CA ARG A 73 -4.33 6.37 -5.88
C ARG A 73 -5.60 6.77 -5.16
N CYS A 74 -6.23 7.83 -5.62
CA CYS A 74 -7.48 8.31 -5.05
C CYS A 74 -8.66 7.48 -5.53
N PRO A 75 -9.81 7.55 -4.84
CA PRO A 75 -11.06 6.92 -5.28
C PRO A 75 -11.46 7.37 -6.69
N ASN A 76 -12.33 6.61 -7.33
CA ASN A 76 -12.91 7.02 -8.62
C ASN A 76 -13.57 8.40 -8.50
N ASN A 77 -13.41 9.22 -9.54
CA ASN A 77 -13.97 10.57 -9.65
C ASN A 77 -13.45 11.60 -8.62
N ALA A 78 -12.50 11.23 -7.75
CA ALA A 78 -11.82 12.18 -6.87
C ALA A 78 -10.62 12.82 -7.59
N VAL A 79 -10.48 14.14 -7.45
CA VAL A 79 -9.27 14.87 -7.85
C VAL A 79 -8.35 14.94 -6.64
N CYS A 80 -7.08 14.62 -6.85
CA CYS A 80 -6.09 14.64 -5.78
C CYS A 80 -4.70 14.91 -6.33
N GLU A 81 -3.89 15.52 -5.50
CA GLU A 81 -2.55 15.93 -5.86
C GLU A 81 -1.51 14.90 -5.36
N PRO A 82 -0.43 14.65 -6.13
CA PRO A 82 0.73 13.92 -5.61
C PRO A 82 1.20 14.54 -4.28
N GLY A 83 1.53 13.70 -3.30
CA GLY A 83 1.93 14.17 -1.97
C GLY A 83 0.78 14.44 -0.99
N GLN A 84 -0.49 14.35 -1.41
CA GLN A 84 -1.63 14.43 -0.49
C GLN A 84 -1.59 13.28 0.53
N THR A 85 -1.69 13.60 1.82
CA THR A 85 -1.67 12.62 2.92
C THR A 85 -2.99 11.88 3.09
N LEU A 86 -2.94 10.61 3.51
CA LEU A 86 -4.11 9.81 3.83
C LEU A 86 -4.36 9.75 5.34
N GLY A 87 -5.53 10.21 5.78
CA GLY A 87 -5.95 10.16 7.17
C GLY A 87 -6.73 8.91 7.56
N GLU A 88 -7.00 8.76 8.85
CA GLU A 88 -7.88 7.69 9.36
C GLU A 88 -9.24 7.70 8.63
N GLY A 89 -9.68 6.53 8.16
CA GLY A 89 -10.94 6.38 7.44
C GLY A 89 -10.93 6.87 5.98
N ALA A 90 -9.80 7.37 5.48
CA ALA A 90 -9.66 7.77 4.08
C ALA A 90 -9.91 6.58 3.14
N VAL A 91 -10.64 6.84 2.05
CA VAL A 91 -10.86 5.86 0.99
C VAL A 91 -9.86 6.12 -0.12
N PHE A 92 -9.26 5.06 -0.65
CA PHE A 92 -8.25 5.12 -1.69
C PHE A 92 -8.26 3.83 -2.51
N ARG A 93 -7.40 3.76 -3.54
CA ARG A 93 -7.19 2.58 -4.38
C ARG A 93 -5.71 2.23 -4.42
N LEU A 94 -5.41 0.96 -4.69
CA LEU A 94 -4.04 0.48 -4.92
C LEU A 94 -3.93 -0.06 -6.35
N GLN A 95 -3.05 0.55 -7.15
CA GLN A 95 -2.80 0.10 -8.52
C GLN A 95 -1.52 -0.71 -8.59
N HIS A 96 -1.58 -1.96 -9.02
CA HIS A 96 -0.40 -2.78 -9.23
C HIS A 96 0.48 -2.15 -10.31
N MET A 97 1.73 -1.83 -9.97
CA MET A 97 2.58 -0.99 -10.82
C MET A 97 2.83 -1.61 -12.19
N LYS A 98 3.07 -2.93 -12.25
CA LYS A 98 3.45 -3.62 -13.49
C LYS A 98 2.28 -3.90 -14.42
N THR A 99 1.16 -4.39 -13.89
CA THR A 99 0.00 -4.80 -14.71
C THR A 99 -1.06 -3.72 -14.84
N ARG A 100 -0.90 -2.57 -14.16
CA ARG A 100 -1.83 -1.44 -14.14
C ARG A 100 -3.23 -1.75 -13.58
N ARG A 101 -3.42 -2.95 -13.03
CA ARG A 101 -4.68 -3.43 -12.45
C ARG A 101 -4.88 -2.92 -11.03
N TRP A 102 -6.13 -2.84 -10.61
CA TRP A 102 -6.53 -2.38 -9.28
C TRP A 102 -6.66 -3.54 -8.30
N LEU A 103 -6.22 -3.34 -7.05
CA LEU A 103 -6.54 -4.25 -5.97
C LEU A 103 -8.05 -4.23 -5.75
N HIS A 104 -8.68 -5.38 -5.95
CA HIS A 104 -10.13 -5.48 -6.08
C HIS A 104 -10.69 -6.57 -5.16
N SER A 105 -11.94 -6.40 -4.71
CA SER A 105 -12.67 -7.47 -4.02
C SER A 105 -14.16 -7.41 -4.33
N HIS A 106 -14.84 -8.54 -4.12
CA HIS A 106 -16.23 -8.76 -4.53
C HIS A 106 -16.80 -10.03 -3.86
N LEU A 107 -18.05 -10.37 -4.18
CA LEU A 107 -18.76 -11.53 -3.61
C LEU A 107 -18.43 -12.86 -4.32
N HIS A 108 -17.15 -13.11 -4.59
CA HIS A 108 -16.64 -14.42 -5.03
C HIS A 108 -15.88 -15.11 -3.90
N ALA A 109 -15.91 -16.43 -3.87
CA ALA A 109 -15.16 -17.23 -2.90
C ALA A 109 -13.66 -17.25 -3.25
N SER A 110 -12.80 -17.01 -2.26
CA SER A 110 -11.35 -17.06 -2.42
C SER A 110 -10.86 -18.51 -2.64
N PRO A 111 -9.82 -18.73 -3.45
CA PRO A 111 -9.50 -20.07 -3.97
C PRO A 111 -9.15 -21.16 -2.96
N LEU A 112 -8.54 -20.83 -1.80
CA LEU A 112 -8.05 -21.82 -0.84
C LEU A 112 -8.81 -21.84 0.49
N SER A 113 -9.52 -20.76 0.82
CA SER A 113 -10.22 -20.62 2.11
C SER A 113 -11.71 -20.34 2.01
N ASN A 114 -12.25 -20.10 0.82
CA ASN A 114 -13.64 -19.70 0.62
C ASN A 114 -14.05 -18.45 1.42
N ASN A 115 -13.09 -17.55 1.68
CA ASN A 115 -13.38 -16.20 2.15
C ASN A 115 -13.79 -15.31 0.96
N LEU A 116 -13.79 -13.99 1.10
CA LEU A 116 -13.99 -13.10 -0.05
C LEU A 116 -12.73 -13.07 -0.91
N GLU A 117 -12.88 -13.27 -2.22
CA GLU A 117 -11.78 -13.21 -3.17
C GLU A 117 -11.21 -11.79 -3.22
N VAL A 118 -9.88 -11.70 -3.26
CA VAL A 118 -9.14 -10.48 -3.59
C VAL A 118 -8.36 -10.75 -4.86
N SER A 119 -8.52 -9.85 -5.83
CA SER A 119 -8.03 -10.00 -7.20
C SER A 119 -7.38 -8.70 -7.69
N ALA A 120 -6.81 -8.76 -8.90
CA ALA A 120 -6.36 -7.62 -9.65
C ALA A 120 -7.28 -7.40 -10.87
N TYR A 121 -8.04 -6.31 -10.86
CA TYR A 121 -9.12 -6.04 -11.83
C TYR A 121 -8.83 -4.82 -12.71
N GLY A 122 -9.47 -4.77 -13.88
CA GLY A 122 -9.45 -3.62 -14.77
C GLY A 122 -8.07 -3.19 -15.25
N ASP A 123 -7.93 -1.88 -15.47
CA ASP A 123 -6.71 -1.21 -15.95
C ASP A 123 -6.81 0.32 -15.74
N ASP A 124 -5.96 1.11 -16.39
CA ASP A 124 -5.97 2.58 -16.29
C ASP A 124 -7.32 3.24 -16.68
N ASN A 125 -8.12 2.59 -17.54
CA ASN A 125 -9.40 3.10 -18.03
C ASN A 125 -10.61 2.35 -17.44
N GLN A 126 -10.38 1.25 -16.72
CA GLN A 126 -11.42 0.42 -16.13
C GLN A 126 -11.21 0.28 -14.63
N SER A 127 -12.14 0.84 -13.85
CA SER A 127 -12.17 0.77 -12.39
C SER A 127 -13.57 1.06 -11.88
N ASP A 128 -13.94 0.46 -10.75
CA ASP A 128 -15.23 0.64 -10.08
C ASP A 128 -15.08 0.74 -8.55
N THR A 129 -16.19 0.69 -7.81
CA THR A 129 -16.19 0.77 -6.34
C THR A 129 -15.58 -0.46 -5.67
N GLY A 130 -15.49 -1.59 -6.36
CA GLY A 130 -14.81 -2.79 -5.87
C GLY A 130 -13.29 -2.63 -5.75
N ASP A 131 -12.76 -1.51 -6.24
CA ASP A 131 -11.34 -1.14 -6.07
C ASP A 131 -11.10 -0.29 -4.81
N HIS A 132 -12.15 0.09 -4.08
CA HIS A 132 -12.06 1.06 -2.98
C HIS A 132 -11.74 0.37 -1.65
N TRP A 133 -10.68 0.88 -1.01
CA TRP A 133 -10.24 0.43 0.29
C TRP A 133 -10.24 1.60 1.27
N ARG A 134 -10.82 1.38 2.44
CA ARG A 134 -10.79 2.30 3.57
C ARG A 134 -9.58 1.98 4.44
N LEU A 135 -8.81 3.01 4.74
CA LEU A 135 -7.69 2.94 5.68
C LEU A 135 -8.21 2.91 7.12
N GLU A 136 -7.73 1.95 7.91
CA GLU A 136 -7.81 1.98 9.37
C GLU A 136 -6.39 1.91 9.97
N ILE A 137 -6.05 2.86 10.81
CA ILE A 137 -4.77 2.98 11.49
C ILE A 137 -4.84 2.26 12.84
N GLU A 138 -3.92 1.34 13.10
CA GLU A 138 -3.84 0.68 14.39
C GLU A 138 -3.16 1.60 15.43
N GLY A 139 -3.86 1.88 16.52
CA GLY A 139 -3.35 2.64 17.65
C GLY A 139 -3.69 4.13 17.58
N ARG A 140 -2.72 5.00 17.85
CA ARG A 140 -2.89 6.47 17.82
C ARG A 140 -2.21 7.02 16.57
N GLY A 141 -2.92 7.87 15.84
CA GLY A 141 -2.41 8.55 14.66
C GLY A 141 -3.57 9.10 13.83
N SER A 142 -3.36 10.24 13.18
CA SER A 142 -4.35 10.86 12.29
C SER A 142 -4.01 10.70 10.82
N VAL A 143 -2.77 10.31 10.50
CA VAL A 143 -2.22 10.19 9.14
C VAL A 143 -1.48 8.86 9.01
N TRP A 144 -1.54 8.26 7.83
CA TRP A 144 -0.84 7.03 7.49
C TRP A 144 0.67 7.26 7.40
N LEU A 145 1.42 6.65 8.31
CA LEU A 145 2.88 6.68 8.30
C LEU A 145 3.47 5.36 7.80
N ARG A 146 4.67 5.43 7.23
CA ARG A 146 5.52 4.29 6.92
C ARG A 146 5.75 3.45 8.18
N ASP A 147 5.82 2.14 8.01
CA ASP A 147 5.99 1.14 9.07
C ASP A 147 4.89 1.10 10.14
N GLN A 148 3.89 1.98 10.04
CA GLN A 148 2.71 1.97 10.89
C GLN A 148 1.83 0.76 10.54
N LYS A 149 1.32 0.13 11.59
CA LYS A 149 0.35 -0.96 11.47
C LYS A 149 -0.99 -0.37 11.03
N VAL A 150 -1.54 -0.92 9.96
CA VAL A 150 -2.83 -0.52 9.40
C VAL A 150 -3.64 -1.73 8.98
N ARG A 151 -4.93 -1.51 8.74
CA ARG A 151 -5.82 -2.43 8.03
C ARG A 151 -6.39 -1.71 6.82
N LEU A 152 -6.63 -2.48 5.77
CA LEU A 152 -7.36 -2.01 4.60
C LEU A 152 -8.69 -2.74 4.58
N GLN A 153 -9.80 -2.01 4.76
CA GLN A 153 -11.15 -2.57 4.69
C GLN A 153 -11.74 -2.29 3.32
N HIS A 154 -12.13 -3.33 2.60
CA HIS A 154 -12.83 -3.16 1.33
C HIS A 154 -14.18 -2.48 1.57
N VAL A 155 -14.48 -1.43 0.80
CA VAL A 155 -15.66 -0.58 1.06
C VAL A 155 -16.96 -1.32 0.80
N ASP A 156 -17.08 -2.07 -0.30
CA ASP A 156 -18.36 -2.65 -0.71
C ASP A 156 -18.73 -3.93 0.08
N THR A 157 -17.73 -4.69 0.53
CA THR A 157 -17.96 -5.99 1.21
C THR A 157 -17.65 -5.97 2.71
N GLU A 158 -17.13 -4.85 3.22
CA GLU A 158 -16.64 -4.65 4.58
C GLU A 158 -15.51 -5.62 5.00
N GLY A 159 -14.95 -6.36 4.04
CA GLY A 159 -13.90 -7.35 4.26
C GLY A 159 -12.52 -6.72 4.43
N TYR A 160 -11.79 -7.10 5.47
CA TYR A 160 -10.42 -6.66 5.70
C TYR A 160 -9.43 -7.47 4.85
N LEU A 161 -8.54 -6.79 4.13
CA LEU A 161 -7.44 -7.41 3.38
C LEU A 161 -6.64 -8.33 4.31
N HIS A 162 -6.55 -9.60 3.95
CA HIS A 162 -6.13 -10.67 4.85
C HIS A 162 -5.17 -11.61 4.14
N SER A 163 -4.26 -12.19 4.92
CA SER A 163 -3.51 -13.37 4.49
C SER A 163 -3.32 -14.33 5.66
N HIS A 164 -2.89 -15.54 5.36
CA HIS A 164 -2.70 -16.60 6.34
C HIS A 164 -1.81 -17.69 5.73
N ASN A 165 -1.44 -18.69 6.53
CA ASN A 165 -0.55 -19.78 6.10
C ASN A 165 -1.25 -20.84 5.21
N LYS A 166 -1.93 -20.40 4.15
CA LYS A 166 -2.38 -21.24 3.03
C LYS A 166 -1.63 -20.79 1.79
N GLN A 167 -0.99 -21.74 1.12
CA GLN A 167 -0.13 -21.47 -0.02
C GLN A 167 -0.64 -22.18 -1.26
N TYR A 168 -0.41 -21.57 -2.42
CA TYR A 168 -0.72 -22.14 -3.71
C TYR A 168 0.30 -23.22 -4.10
N GLY A 169 -0.17 -24.16 -4.92
CA GLY A 169 0.68 -25.06 -5.70
C GLY A 169 1.10 -24.41 -7.02
N ARG A 170 1.39 -25.25 -8.03
CA ARG A 170 1.69 -24.75 -9.38
C ARG A 170 0.50 -23.97 -9.98
N PRO A 171 0.73 -22.93 -10.80
CA PRO A 171 2.04 -22.46 -11.28
C PRO A 171 2.76 -21.49 -10.33
N ILE A 172 2.12 -21.04 -9.25
CA ILE A 172 2.62 -20.00 -8.32
C ILE A 172 2.99 -20.61 -6.96
N ALA A 173 3.75 -21.71 -7.01
CA ALA A 173 4.02 -22.54 -5.85
C ALA A 173 4.67 -21.76 -4.70
N GLY A 174 4.15 -21.94 -3.49
CA GLY A 174 4.67 -21.32 -2.27
C GLY A 174 4.23 -19.88 -2.02
N GLN A 175 3.51 -19.26 -2.96
CA GLN A 175 2.87 -17.96 -2.72
C GLN A 175 1.64 -18.13 -1.84
N TYR A 176 1.36 -17.15 -0.98
CA TYR A 176 0.29 -17.23 0.02
C TYR A 176 -1.02 -16.68 -0.56
N GLU A 177 -2.15 -17.25 -0.14
CA GLU A 177 -3.47 -16.69 -0.48
C GLU A 177 -3.65 -15.32 0.16
N ILE A 178 -4.11 -14.36 -0.65
CA ILE A 178 -4.68 -13.09 -0.19
C ILE A 178 -6.19 -13.18 -0.40
N CYS A 179 -6.94 -12.84 0.63
CA CYS A 179 -8.40 -12.79 0.60
C CYS A 179 -8.89 -11.60 1.44
N ALA A 180 -10.19 -11.38 1.51
CA ALA A 180 -10.80 -10.41 2.42
C ALA A 180 -11.64 -11.15 3.49
N LEU A 181 -11.52 -10.71 4.74
CA LEU A 181 -12.14 -11.34 5.90
C LEU A 181 -13.03 -10.33 6.64
N GLN A 182 -14.31 -10.66 6.84
CA GLN A 182 -15.31 -9.75 7.47
C GLN A 182 -15.18 -9.62 9.01
N ARG A 183 -13.98 -9.82 9.55
CA ARG A 183 -13.68 -9.58 10.97
C ARG A 183 -12.24 -9.15 11.15
N LYS A 184 -11.98 -8.32 12.16
CA LYS A 184 -10.62 -7.99 12.58
C LYS A 184 -9.91 -9.22 13.13
N SER A 185 -8.63 -9.32 12.81
CA SER A 185 -7.73 -10.42 13.17
C SER A 185 -6.28 -9.88 13.25
N PRO A 186 -5.37 -10.55 13.95
CA PRO A 186 -3.95 -10.24 13.79
C PRO A 186 -3.40 -10.48 12.37
N GLU A 187 -4.10 -11.28 11.57
CA GLU A 187 -3.72 -11.71 10.20
C GLU A 187 -4.27 -10.79 9.09
N ASN A 188 -4.86 -9.66 9.45
CA ASN A 188 -5.22 -8.59 8.51
C ASN A 188 -4.62 -7.25 8.94
N ILE A 189 -3.39 -7.31 9.48
CA ILE A 189 -2.56 -6.16 9.80
C ILE A 189 -1.43 -6.08 8.79
N TRP A 190 -1.26 -4.89 8.22
CA TRP A 190 -0.28 -4.59 7.18
C TRP A 190 0.58 -3.38 7.54
N LYS A 191 1.69 -3.23 6.83
CA LYS A 191 2.57 -2.04 6.90
C LYS A 191 3.00 -1.62 5.50
N ALA A 192 2.96 -0.34 5.20
CA ALA A 192 3.67 0.20 4.04
C ALA A 192 5.15 0.34 4.43
N THR A 193 6.06 -0.26 3.66
CA THR A 193 7.50 -0.31 4.01
C THR A 193 8.38 0.19 2.87
N GLU A 194 8.98 -0.68 2.05
CA GLU A 194 9.79 -0.27 0.91
C GLU A 194 8.93 0.46 -0.12
N GLY A 195 9.48 1.51 -0.73
CA GLY A 195 8.72 2.34 -1.63
C GLY A 195 9.43 3.63 -2.00
N VAL A 196 8.82 4.33 -2.95
CA VAL A 196 9.14 5.72 -3.29
C VAL A 196 7.97 6.56 -2.81
N TYR A 197 8.25 7.45 -1.87
CA TYR A 197 7.25 8.25 -1.18
C TYR A 197 7.35 9.71 -1.64
N PHE A 198 6.24 10.25 -2.11
CA PHE A 198 6.16 11.68 -2.42
C PHE A 198 6.15 12.48 -1.11
N PRO A 199 6.91 13.58 -1.02
CA PRO A 199 6.83 14.49 0.12
C PRO A 199 5.39 14.94 0.36
N ALA A 200 5.00 15.06 1.63
CA ALA A 200 3.69 15.59 1.98
C ALA A 200 3.57 17.04 1.50
N THR A 201 2.50 17.34 0.77
CA THR A 201 2.19 18.72 0.38
C THR A 201 1.76 19.48 1.63
N THR A 202 2.59 20.38 2.14
CA THR A 202 2.16 21.35 3.15
C THR A 202 1.13 22.26 2.51
N GLU A 203 -0.11 22.25 2.99
CA GLU A 203 -1.04 23.34 2.69
C GLU A 203 -0.36 24.65 3.10
N VAL A 204 -0.08 25.51 2.12
CA VAL A 204 0.25 26.90 2.41
C VAL A 204 -1.02 27.48 3.04
N GLN A 205 -0.99 27.70 4.35
CA GLN A 205 -2.00 28.52 5.02
C GLN A 205 -2.06 29.84 4.28
N SER A 206 -3.15 30.08 3.55
CA SER A 206 -3.47 31.39 3.02
C SER A 206 -3.83 32.27 4.21
N ASP A 207 -2.91 33.15 4.59
CA ASP A 207 -3.17 34.30 5.47
C ASP A 207 -4.21 35.25 4.85
#